data_AF-A0A1V1TR30-F1
#
_entry.id   AF-A0A1V1TR30-F1
#
_cell.length_a   1.000
_cell.length_b   1.000
_cell.length_c   1.000
_cell.angle_alpha   90.00
_cell.angle_beta   90.00
_cell.angle_gamma   90.00
#
_symmetry.space_group_name_H-M   'P 1'
#
loop_
_entity.id
_entity.type
_entity.pdbx_description
1 polymer ?
#
loop_
_entity_poly.entity_id
_entity_poly.type
_entity_poly.pdbx_seq_one_letter_code
_entity_poly.pdbx_strand_id
1 'polypeptide(L)'
;MSLKTATVAAISLLAAVPTTNAHTWVESLYQIGSTGAFTGKVGYPIGYIPRNQGVSDDVHQNKILDTSTNPVVCKPLSSSDTDQYPPLQAAAGDYIALQYQENGHVTQPELTLRPYRGGNVYVYGTSQHQDSDGINDVLNSWTADGKGGNQKGKLLATHYFDDGQCFQDNPGNPIAEQRKAKYGVAQLYCQTDVQLPADLPSEGTYTLIWVWDWPRIIDDSHNVTEIYSTCAQINLSGSGKSQGVKAVPSIKFGNNENVASAGISSQVHNLIEATALGIGTNSPPAPTGLGDITSSSDPTASSTPSPASSSTNDGDSNSRIKTVTVTAEPATVTEFSTVTVGGGTSEGDATSQPSTSATTTAVTTKETATSPEVLFPTSFVPVTSVHGFLKARAARVTGQARREYARHPY
;
A
#
# COMPACT_ATOMS: atom_id res chain seq x y z
N MET A 1 2.17 23.74 68.30
CA MET A 1 2.81 24.36 67.13
C MET A 1 3.98 23.47 66.73
N SER A 2 3.79 22.39 65.97
CA SER A 2 3.61 22.31 64.50
C SER A 2 4.59 23.18 63.73
N LEU A 3 5.62 22.54 63.15
CA LEU A 3 6.01 22.80 61.76
C LEU A 3 6.57 21.48 61.20
N LYS A 4 5.81 20.89 60.28
CA LYS A 4 6.11 19.64 59.60
C LYS A 4 7.21 19.85 58.57
N THR A 5 8.07 18.85 58.48
CA THR A 5 8.90 18.49 57.33
C THR A 5 8.14 18.61 56.00
N ALA A 6 8.73 19.30 55.03
CA ALA A 6 8.31 19.26 53.64
C ALA A 6 9.55 18.99 52.78
N THR A 7 9.89 17.72 52.64
CA THR A 7 10.84 17.24 51.63
C THR A 7 10.10 17.24 50.30
N VAL A 8 10.39 18.21 49.44
CA VAL A 8 9.89 18.22 48.06
C VAL A 8 10.74 17.24 47.26
N ALA A 9 10.28 16.00 47.16
CA ALA A 9 10.78 15.05 46.18
C ALA A 9 10.13 15.36 44.83
N ALA A 10 10.82 16.11 43.98
CA ALA A 10 10.47 16.25 42.58
C ALA A 10 10.77 14.92 41.87
N ILE A 11 9.77 14.03 41.80
CA ILE A 11 9.84 12.85 40.93
C ILE A 11 9.66 13.37 39.50
N SER A 12 10.78 13.52 38.79
CA SER A 12 10.79 13.70 37.34
C SER A 12 10.18 12.45 36.71
N LEU A 13 8.90 12.54 36.33
CA LEU A 13 8.26 11.62 35.42
C LEU A 13 8.85 11.88 34.02
N LEU A 14 10.07 11.39 33.77
CA LEU A 14 10.51 11.14 32.40
C LEU A 14 9.58 10.05 31.89
N ALA A 15 8.48 10.44 31.27
CA ALA A 15 7.75 9.58 30.37
C ALA A 15 8.80 9.06 29.37
N ALA A 16 9.15 7.78 29.49
CA ALA A 16 9.87 7.08 28.46
C ALA A 16 8.98 7.16 27.22
N VAL A 17 9.20 8.17 26.39
CA VAL A 17 8.60 8.21 25.06
C VAL A 17 9.06 6.92 24.42
N PRO A 18 8.16 5.99 24.05
CA PRO A 18 8.57 4.80 23.34
C PRO A 18 9.19 5.29 22.04
N THR A 19 10.53 5.28 21.98
CA THR A 19 11.24 5.41 20.74
C THR A 19 10.99 4.09 20.03
N THR A 20 9.90 4.01 19.26
CA THR A 20 9.77 2.94 18.28
C THR A 20 10.94 3.11 17.33
N ASN A 21 11.94 2.24 17.51
CA ASN A 21 13.00 2.10 16.54
C ASN A 21 12.33 1.52 15.31
N ALA A 22 12.10 2.36 14.32
CA ALA A 22 11.46 1.95 13.10
C ALA A 22 12.40 1.03 12.33
N HIS A 23 11.96 -0.17 12.02
CA HIS A 23 12.66 -1.07 11.12
C HIS A 23 11.75 -2.24 10.77
N THR A 24 11.88 -2.67 9.52
CA THR A 24 11.29 -3.89 9.01
C THR A 24 12.09 -4.35 7.80
N TRP A 25 11.94 -5.62 7.47
CA TRP A 25 12.56 -6.28 6.34
C TRP A 25 11.74 -7.53 6.02
N VAL A 26 11.85 -8.03 4.80
CA VAL A 26 11.24 -9.31 4.42
C VAL A 26 11.90 -10.44 5.19
N GLU A 27 11.12 -11.23 5.91
CA GLU A 27 11.57 -12.38 6.71
C GLU A 27 11.53 -13.68 5.89
N SER A 28 10.52 -13.80 5.02
CA SER A 28 10.27 -15.03 4.28
C SER A 28 9.48 -14.77 2.99
N LEU A 29 9.60 -15.70 2.05
CA LEU A 29 8.92 -15.70 0.78
C LEU A 29 8.18 -17.03 0.57
N TYR A 30 6.98 -16.97 0.03
CA TYR A 30 6.15 -18.14 -0.28
C TYR A 30 5.61 -18.04 -1.70
N GLN A 31 5.50 -19.18 -2.40
CA GLN A 31 4.65 -19.22 -3.60
C GLN A 31 3.18 -19.15 -3.18
N ILE A 32 2.36 -18.50 -3.99
CA ILE A 32 0.91 -18.48 -3.86
C ILE A 32 0.35 -19.42 -4.94
N GLY A 33 -0.31 -20.49 -4.48
CA GLY A 33 -0.93 -21.48 -5.35
C GLY A 33 -2.23 -20.97 -5.99
N SER A 34 -2.81 -21.80 -6.85
CA SER A 34 -4.04 -21.45 -7.59
C SER A 34 -5.29 -21.23 -6.73
N THR A 35 -5.27 -21.66 -5.45
CA THR A 35 -6.36 -21.40 -4.49
C THR A 35 -6.13 -20.14 -3.65
N GLY A 36 -4.97 -19.50 -3.80
CA GLY A 36 -4.52 -18.41 -2.93
C GLY A 36 -3.75 -18.90 -1.70
N ALA A 37 -3.77 -20.19 -1.37
CA ALA A 37 -2.95 -20.74 -0.29
C ALA A 37 -1.46 -20.69 -0.62
N PHE A 38 -0.61 -20.59 0.40
CA PHE A 38 0.82 -20.78 0.23
C PHE A 38 1.16 -22.21 -0.16
N THR A 39 2.12 -22.36 -1.06
CA THR A 39 2.57 -23.66 -1.56
C THR A 39 4.09 -23.77 -1.59
N GLY A 40 4.58 -25.00 -1.66
CA GLY A 40 6.02 -25.28 -1.78
C GLY A 40 6.77 -25.08 -0.47
N LYS A 41 8.09 -24.95 -0.58
CA LYS A 41 8.98 -24.64 0.56
C LYS A 41 9.12 -23.13 0.69
N VAL A 42 9.21 -22.65 1.92
CA VAL A 42 9.58 -21.27 2.22
C VAL A 42 10.96 -20.95 1.63
N GLY A 43 11.09 -19.73 1.10
CA GLY A 43 12.38 -19.15 0.73
C GLY A 43 12.73 -17.96 1.62
N TYR A 44 13.99 -17.57 1.61
CA TYR A 44 14.52 -16.53 2.48
C TYR A 44 15.24 -15.43 1.69
N PRO A 45 15.27 -14.20 2.22
CA PRO A 45 15.99 -13.10 1.59
C PRO A 45 17.50 -13.35 1.57
N ILE A 46 18.18 -12.59 0.72
CA ILE A 46 19.63 -12.55 0.65
C ILE A 46 20.20 -12.13 2.02
N GLY A 47 21.14 -12.90 2.56
CA GLY A 47 21.76 -12.60 3.84
C GLY A 47 20.84 -12.79 5.04
N TYR A 48 19.79 -13.63 4.91
CA TYR A 48 18.88 -13.94 6.01
C TYR A 48 19.64 -14.40 7.26
N ILE A 49 19.27 -13.81 8.38
CA ILE A 49 19.70 -14.22 9.71
C ILE A 49 18.43 -14.46 10.51
N PRO A 50 18.26 -15.64 11.13
CA PRO A 50 17.11 -15.89 11.99
C PRO A 50 17.14 -14.99 13.23
N ARG A 51 15.97 -14.50 13.64
CA ARG A 51 15.81 -13.80 14.92
C ARG A 51 16.09 -14.76 16.08
N ASN A 52 17.32 -14.74 16.57
CA ASN A 52 17.75 -15.47 17.75
C ASN A 52 18.02 -14.52 18.92
N GLN A 53 17.98 -15.04 20.14
CA GLN A 53 18.30 -14.25 21.33
C GLN A 53 19.69 -13.61 21.20
N GLY A 54 19.77 -12.28 21.35
CA GLY A 54 21.01 -11.52 21.28
C GLY A 54 21.40 -11.02 19.88
N VAL A 55 20.63 -11.33 18.84
CA VAL A 55 20.80 -10.73 17.51
C VAL A 55 20.07 -9.38 17.46
N SER A 56 20.78 -8.31 17.10
CA SER A 56 20.17 -6.97 16.93
C SER A 56 19.40 -6.89 15.62
N ASP A 57 18.24 -6.23 15.63
CA ASP A 57 17.44 -5.96 14.43
C ASP A 57 18.22 -5.17 13.36
N ASP A 58 19.21 -4.38 13.77
CA ASP A 58 20.13 -3.64 12.89
C ASP A 58 20.87 -4.52 11.89
N VAL A 59 21.13 -5.79 12.24
CA VAL A 59 21.86 -6.70 11.35
C VAL A 59 21.00 -7.18 10.19
N HIS A 60 19.68 -7.00 10.23
CA HIS A 60 18.77 -7.44 9.17
C HIS A 60 18.41 -6.29 8.22
N GLN A 61 18.23 -5.08 8.75
CA GLN A 61 17.78 -3.94 7.95
C GLN A 61 18.85 -3.42 6.98
N ASN A 62 18.40 -2.99 5.79
CA ASN A 62 19.10 -2.02 4.95
C ASN A 62 18.39 -0.68 5.07
N LYS A 63 18.86 0.19 5.97
CA LYS A 63 18.24 1.48 6.27
C LYS A 63 18.92 2.61 5.49
N ILE A 64 18.13 3.35 4.71
CA ILE A 64 18.59 4.45 3.87
C ILE A 64 17.94 5.74 4.34
N LEU A 65 18.75 6.64 4.90
CA LEU A 65 18.32 7.96 5.41
C LEU A 65 18.70 9.12 4.47
N ASP A 66 19.58 8.86 3.51
CA ASP A 66 19.99 9.83 2.50
C ASP A 66 20.18 9.12 1.16
N THR A 67 19.47 9.58 0.13
CA THR A 67 19.62 9.03 -1.23
C THR A 67 20.62 9.81 -2.07
N SER A 68 21.18 10.93 -1.59
CA SER A 68 22.06 11.81 -2.38
C SER A 68 23.31 11.10 -2.90
N THR A 69 23.83 10.15 -2.11
CA THR A 69 25.02 9.34 -2.43
C THR A 69 24.70 8.08 -3.24
N ASN A 70 23.43 7.84 -3.57
CA ASN A 70 22.95 6.61 -4.20
C ASN A 70 23.41 5.33 -3.48
N PRO A 71 23.09 5.17 -2.18
CA PRO A 71 23.51 3.99 -1.42
C PRO A 71 22.94 2.70 -2.04
N VAL A 72 23.65 1.59 -1.83
CA VAL A 72 23.27 0.27 -2.35
C VAL A 72 21.86 -0.13 -1.90
N VAL A 73 21.04 -0.59 -2.85
CA VAL A 73 19.66 -0.98 -2.59
C VAL A 73 19.55 -2.35 -1.92
N CYS A 74 20.52 -3.22 -2.17
CA CYS A 74 20.64 -4.49 -1.46
C CYS A 74 21.70 -4.35 -0.39
N LYS A 75 21.38 -4.81 0.83
CA LYS A 75 22.39 -4.96 1.86
C LYS A 75 23.52 -5.84 1.30
N PRO A 76 24.80 -5.45 1.46
CA PRO A 76 25.91 -6.31 1.06
C PRO A 76 25.76 -7.69 1.69
N LEU A 77 25.99 -8.72 0.88
CA LEU A 77 25.96 -10.13 1.28
C LEU A 77 26.83 -10.37 2.53
N SER A 78 26.21 -10.46 3.71
CA SER A 78 26.79 -11.25 4.80
C SER A 78 26.50 -12.71 4.50
N SER A 79 27.49 -13.60 4.69
CA SER A 79 27.34 -15.04 4.46
C SER A 79 25.96 -15.56 4.90
N SER A 80 25.16 -16.02 3.95
CA SER A 80 23.90 -16.72 4.26
C SER A 80 24.20 -18.21 4.28
N ASP A 81 23.69 -18.91 5.28
CA ASP A 81 23.61 -20.37 5.25
C ASP A 81 22.48 -20.74 4.28
N THR A 82 22.80 -20.81 2.99
CA THR A 82 21.80 -21.11 1.94
C THR A 82 21.32 -22.55 1.99
N ASP A 83 22.01 -23.43 2.74
CA ASP A 83 21.57 -24.81 2.95
C ASP A 83 20.43 -24.85 3.97
N GLN A 84 20.52 -24.03 5.02
CA GLN A 84 19.47 -23.89 6.03
C GLN A 84 18.36 -22.92 5.60
N TYR A 85 18.71 -21.83 4.91
CA TYR A 85 17.81 -20.75 4.51
C TYR A 85 17.90 -20.52 2.98
N PRO A 86 17.35 -21.45 2.18
CA PRO A 86 17.50 -21.41 0.74
C PRO A 86 16.68 -20.27 0.11
N PRO A 87 17.09 -19.77 -1.07
CA PRO A 87 16.24 -18.94 -1.93
C PRO A 87 14.93 -19.65 -2.28
N LEU A 88 13.88 -18.87 -2.56
CA LEU A 88 12.59 -19.44 -3.00
C LEU A 88 12.76 -20.07 -4.40
N GLN A 89 12.19 -21.25 -4.61
CA GLN A 89 12.02 -21.80 -5.95
C GLN A 89 10.71 -21.30 -6.53
N ALA A 90 10.68 -20.87 -7.80
CA ALA A 90 9.44 -20.47 -8.50
C ALA A 90 9.63 -20.50 -10.02
N ALA A 91 8.54 -20.45 -10.78
CA ALA A 91 8.53 -20.38 -12.24
C ALA A 91 8.04 -19.02 -12.75
N ALA A 92 8.26 -18.77 -14.04
CA ALA A 92 7.71 -17.60 -14.73
C ALA A 92 6.19 -17.51 -14.54
N GLY A 93 5.67 -16.33 -14.18
CA GLY A 93 4.23 -16.11 -13.97
C GLY A 93 3.69 -16.50 -12.58
N ASP A 94 4.48 -17.17 -11.74
CA ASP A 94 4.05 -17.52 -10.39
C ASP A 94 3.83 -16.27 -9.52
N TYR A 95 2.85 -16.36 -8.61
CA TYR A 95 2.65 -15.36 -7.58
C TYR A 95 3.48 -15.71 -6.34
N ILE A 96 4.04 -14.68 -5.71
CA ILE A 96 4.90 -14.78 -4.53
C ILE A 96 4.40 -13.82 -3.46
N ALA A 97 4.29 -14.30 -2.23
CA ALA A 97 4.09 -13.48 -1.04
C ALA A 97 5.44 -13.20 -0.37
N LEU A 98 5.72 -11.93 -0.07
CA LEU A 98 6.84 -11.50 0.77
C LEU A 98 6.30 -11.09 2.14
N GLN A 99 6.64 -11.84 3.19
CA GLN A 99 6.15 -11.60 4.55
C GLN A 99 7.17 -10.89 5.44
N TYR A 100 6.70 -9.96 6.26
CA TYR A 100 7.51 -9.15 7.18
C TYR A 100 6.73 -8.75 8.44
N GLN A 101 7.45 -8.40 9.50
CA GLN A 101 6.82 -7.90 10.72
C GLN A 101 6.64 -6.38 10.66
N GLU A 102 5.49 -5.87 11.11
CA GLU A 102 5.20 -4.43 11.09
C GLU A 102 5.85 -3.62 12.20
N ASN A 103 6.31 -4.27 13.27
CA ASN A 103 7.08 -3.63 14.33
C ASN A 103 6.42 -2.37 14.93
N GLY A 104 5.09 -2.40 15.09
CA GLY A 104 4.27 -1.30 15.57
C GLY A 104 3.87 -0.23 14.54
N HIS A 105 4.35 -0.27 13.29
CA HIS A 105 4.00 0.73 12.27
C HIS A 105 2.55 0.67 11.75
N VAL A 106 1.93 -0.49 11.83
CA VAL A 106 0.52 -0.75 11.50
C VAL A 106 -0.33 -0.79 12.74
N THR A 107 0.16 -1.40 13.82
CA THR A 107 -0.58 -1.51 15.08
C THR A 107 -0.63 -0.17 15.83
N GLN A 108 0.38 0.69 15.66
CA GLN A 108 0.49 1.99 16.33
C GLN A 108 0.85 3.10 15.32
N PRO A 109 -0.01 3.37 14.32
CA PRO A 109 0.32 4.24 13.19
C PRO A 109 0.50 5.71 13.62
N GLU A 110 -0.12 6.11 14.73
CA GLU A 110 -0.10 7.48 15.24
C GLU A 110 1.20 7.87 15.97
N LEU A 111 2.13 6.93 16.18
CA LEU A 111 3.38 7.23 16.89
C LEU A 111 4.29 8.21 16.12
N THR A 112 4.19 8.20 14.79
CA THR A 112 4.91 9.16 13.95
C THR A 112 4.03 9.60 12.79
N LEU A 113 4.09 10.88 12.43
CA LEU A 113 3.37 11.39 11.27
C LEU A 113 4.03 10.87 9.98
N ARG A 114 3.32 10.00 9.27
CA ARG A 114 3.81 9.24 8.10
C ARG A 114 2.79 9.29 6.97
N PRO A 115 3.19 8.98 5.72
CA PRO A 115 2.25 8.92 4.62
C PRO A 115 1.11 7.94 4.88
N TYR A 116 0.04 8.11 4.11
CA TYR A 116 -1.13 7.23 4.14
C TYR A 116 -0.74 5.76 4.28
N ARG A 117 -1.36 5.06 5.24
CA ARG A 117 -1.14 3.64 5.54
C ARG A 117 0.33 3.26 5.80
N GLY A 118 1.09 4.19 6.36
CA GLY A 118 2.49 3.96 6.71
C GLY A 118 3.40 3.88 5.48
N GLY A 119 3.08 4.60 4.41
CA GLY A 119 3.91 4.62 3.20
C GLY A 119 3.63 3.48 2.23
N ASN A 120 4.46 3.40 1.20
CA ASN A 120 4.31 2.45 0.11
C ASN A 120 5.49 1.47 0.09
N VAL A 121 5.18 0.23 -0.24
CA VAL A 121 6.11 -0.80 -0.64
C VAL A 121 6.15 -0.88 -2.17
N TYR A 122 7.35 -0.94 -2.72
CA TYR A 122 7.62 -1.15 -4.14
C TYR A 122 8.41 -2.46 -4.28
N VAL A 123 7.95 -3.36 -5.14
CA VAL A 123 8.68 -4.58 -5.48
C VAL A 123 9.18 -4.47 -6.91
N TYR A 124 10.49 -4.52 -7.05
CA TYR A 124 11.18 -4.54 -8.33
C TYR A 124 11.77 -5.92 -8.60
N GLY A 125 12.04 -6.23 -9.87
CA GLY A 125 12.71 -7.47 -10.24
C GLY A 125 13.71 -7.33 -11.38
N THR A 126 14.78 -8.13 -11.33
CA THR A 126 15.85 -8.15 -12.33
C THR A 126 16.55 -9.51 -12.46
N SER A 127 16.96 -9.87 -13.68
CA SER A 127 17.90 -10.98 -13.95
C SER A 127 19.36 -10.50 -14.05
N GLN A 128 19.60 -9.20 -13.86
CA GLN A 128 20.90 -8.52 -14.06
C GLN A 128 21.37 -7.84 -12.77
N HIS A 129 21.04 -8.43 -11.60
CA HIS A 129 21.39 -7.91 -10.29
C HIS A 129 22.89 -7.62 -10.17
N GLN A 130 23.22 -6.47 -9.59
CA GLN A 130 24.59 -6.12 -9.21
C GLN A 130 24.59 -5.60 -7.77
N ASP A 131 25.57 -6.02 -6.97
CA ASP A 131 25.69 -5.58 -5.57
C ASP A 131 25.94 -4.06 -5.43
N SER A 132 26.33 -3.41 -6.52
CA SER A 132 26.50 -1.96 -6.61
C SER A 132 25.24 -1.20 -7.05
N ASP A 133 24.14 -1.87 -7.39
CA ASP A 133 22.91 -1.20 -7.80
C ASP A 133 22.41 -0.31 -6.64
N GLY A 134 22.25 0.99 -6.90
CA GLY A 134 21.88 1.97 -5.91
C GLY A 134 20.37 2.22 -5.85
N ILE A 135 19.91 2.76 -4.73
CA ILE A 135 18.48 3.05 -4.51
C ILE A 135 17.88 3.96 -5.60
N ASN A 136 18.62 4.93 -6.14
CA ASN A 136 18.12 5.82 -7.20
C ASN A 136 18.17 5.17 -8.59
N ASP A 137 18.89 4.06 -8.77
CA ASP A 137 18.86 3.30 -10.02
C ASP A 137 17.57 2.49 -10.14
N VAL A 138 16.96 2.15 -8.99
CA VAL A 138 15.80 1.26 -8.85
C VAL A 138 14.54 2.05 -8.49
N LEU A 139 14.47 2.64 -7.30
CA LEU A 139 13.28 3.29 -6.75
C LEU A 139 12.88 4.50 -7.60
N ASN A 140 11.65 4.48 -8.13
CA ASN A 140 11.09 5.46 -9.07
C ASN A 140 11.83 5.59 -10.42
N SER A 141 12.86 4.78 -10.67
CA SER A 141 13.62 4.77 -11.92
C SER A 141 13.21 3.62 -12.83
N TRP A 142 13.05 2.41 -12.28
CA TRP A 142 12.52 1.28 -13.04
C TRP A 142 11.01 1.36 -13.16
N THR A 143 10.52 1.19 -14.38
CA THR A 143 9.09 1.25 -14.74
C THR A 143 8.54 -0.15 -14.98
N ALA A 144 7.21 -0.30 -14.94
CA ALA A 144 6.57 -1.60 -15.13
C ALA A 144 6.83 -2.20 -16.52
N ASP A 145 7.00 -1.35 -17.55
CA ASP A 145 7.33 -1.77 -18.91
C ASP A 145 8.82 -2.11 -19.12
N GLY A 146 9.65 -2.00 -18.08
CA GLY A 146 11.09 -2.29 -18.11
C GLY A 146 11.94 -1.28 -18.90
N LYS A 147 11.38 -0.14 -19.30
CA LYS A 147 12.10 0.86 -20.12
C LYS A 147 12.72 2.00 -19.31
N GLY A 148 12.34 2.13 -18.05
CA GLY A 148 12.81 3.16 -17.13
C GLY A 148 14.24 2.95 -16.65
N GLY A 149 14.87 4.03 -16.21
CA GLY A 149 16.19 4.01 -15.60
C GLY A 149 17.27 3.42 -16.51
N ASN A 150 18.03 2.47 -15.99
CA ASN A 150 19.09 1.76 -16.70
C ASN A 150 18.60 0.50 -17.46
N GLN A 151 17.28 0.23 -17.47
CA GLN A 151 16.66 -0.90 -18.18
C GLN A 151 17.12 -2.29 -17.74
N LYS A 152 17.75 -2.39 -16.56
CA LYS A 152 18.16 -3.68 -15.99
C LYS A 152 17.03 -4.42 -15.27
N GLY A 153 15.96 -3.74 -14.92
CA GLY A 153 14.84 -4.33 -14.20
C GLY A 153 13.52 -3.60 -14.43
N LYS A 154 12.49 -4.05 -13.74
CA LYS A 154 11.12 -3.54 -13.86
C LYS A 154 10.43 -3.46 -12.51
N LEU A 155 9.47 -2.56 -12.41
CA LEU A 155 8.52 -2.51 -11.31
C LEU A 155 7.50 -3.65 -11.47
N LEU A 156 7.34 -4.48 -10.45
CA LEU A 156 6.45 -5.65 -10.49
C LEU A 156 5.19 -5.44 -9.67
N ALA A 157 5.31 -4.80 -8.50
CA ALA A 157 4.19 -4.49 -7.64
C ALA A 157 4.42 -3.20 -6.85
N THR A 158 3.33 -2.54 -6.48
CA THR A 158 3.31 -1.47 -5.49
C THR A 158 2.12 -1.64 -4.57
N HIS A 159 2.41 -1.65 -3.28
CA HIS A 159 1.42 -1.85 -2.23
C HIS A 159 1.54 -0.82 -1.10
N TYR A 160 0.49 -0.60 -0.33
CA TYR A 160 0.55 0.11 0.94
C TYR A 160 1.23 -0.79 1.98
N PHE A 161 1.99 -0.18 2.89
CA PHE A 161 2.69 -0.94 3.93
C PHE A 161 1.74 -1.62 4.91
N ASP A 162 0.74 -0.90 5.42
CA ASP A 162 -0.41 -1.54 6.06
C ASP A 162 -1.22 -2.25 4.98
N ASP A 163 -1.17 -3.57 4.92
CA ASP A 163 -1.92 -4.38 3.95
C ASP A 163 -3.43 -4.50 4.27
N GLY A 164 -3.86 -3.98 5.43
CA GLY A 164 -5.26 -3.95 5.88
C GLY A 164 -5.68 -5.17 6.69
N GLN A 165 -4.76 -6.10 6.92
CA GLN A 165 -5.01 -7.30 7.71
C GLN A 165 -3.95 -7.56 8.79
N CYS A 166 -2.68 -7.25 8.55
CA CYS A 166 -1.59 -7.54 9.46
C CYS A 166 -1.59 -6.74 10.78
N PHE A 167 -0.99 -7.26 11.84
CA PHE A 167 -0.87 -6.59 13.14
C PHE A 167 0.05 -7.39 14.05
N GLN A 168 0.61 -6.74 15.07
CA GLN A 168 1.28 -7.40 16.19
C GLN A 168 0.36 -7.48 17.41
N ASP A 169 0.58 -8.51 18.22
CA ASP A 169 -0.11 -8.62 19.51
C ASP A 169 0.33 -7.45 20.40
N ASN A 170 -0.62 -6.60 20.76
CA ASN A 170 -0.41 -5.45 21.61
C ASN A 170 -1.65 -5.23 22.48
N PRO A 171 -1.73 -5.89 23.65
CA PRO A 171 -2.92 -5.88 24.49
C PRO A 171 -3.42 -4.47 24.80
N GLY A 172 -4.70 -4.23 24.56
CA GLY A 172 -5.34 -2.92 24.78
C GLY A 172 -5.14 -1.90 23.65
N ASN A 173 -4.40 -2.23 22.59
CA ASN A 173 -4.35 -1.42 21.38
C ASN A 173 -5.59 -1.68 20.50
N PRO A 174 -6.36 -0.65 20.09
CA PRO A 174 -7.60 -0.85 19.33
C PRO A 174 -7.44 -1.59 17.99
N ILE A 175 -6.35 -1.33 17.25
CA ILE A 175 -6.10 -1.98 15.95
C ILE A 175 -5.77 -3.45 16.15
N ALA A 176 -4.90 -3.77 17.13
CA ALA A 176 -4.55 -5.15 17.46
C ALA A 176 -5.79 -5.95 17.90
N GLU A 177 -6.57 -5.42 18.85
CA GLU A 177 -7.77 -6.10 19.36
C GLU A 177 -8.82 -6.31 18.25
N GLN A 178 -9.03 -5.32 17.39
CA GLN A 178 -9.95 -5.43 16.26
C GLN A 178 -9.50 -6.50 15.25
N ARG A 179 -8.23 -6.47 14.82
CA ARG A 179 -7.72 -7.43 13.82
C ARG A 179 -7.60 -8.84 14.40
N LYS A 180 -7.24 -8.97 15.68
CA LYS A 180 -7.27 -10.23 16.45
C LYS A 180 -8.67 -10.84 16.48
N ALA A 181 -9.69 -10.05 16.80
CA ALA A 181 -11.08 -10.49 16.80
C ALA A 181 -11.56 -10.87 15.39
N LYS A 182 -11.17 -10.10 14.36
CA LYS A 182 -11.56 -10.33 12.97
C LYS A 182 -10.98 -11.62 12.39
N TYR A 183 -9.69 -11.88 12.64
CA TYR A 183 -8.94 -12.96 11.98
C TYR A 183 -8.73 -14.19 12.87
N GLY A 184 -9.00 -14.10 14.17
CA GLY A 184 -8.88 -15.24 15.09
C GLY A 184 -7.44 -15.70 15.32
N VAL A 185 -6.45 -14.85 15.07
CA VAL A 185 -5.02 -15.10 15.26
C VAL A 185 -4.44 -14.12 16.28
N ALA A 186 -3.39 -14.52 17.01
CA ALA A 186 -2.76 -13.64 18.00
C ALA A 186 -2.07 -12.43 17.37
N GLN A 187 -1.51 -12.63 16.17
CA GLN A 187 -0.84 -11.63 15.34
C GLN A 187 -0.84 -12.12 13.90
N LEU A 188 -0.59 -11.21 12.95
CA LEU A 188 -0.51 -11.53 11.53
C LEU A 188 0.62 -10.72 10.89
N TYR A 189 1.51 -11.39 10.17
CA TYR A 189 2.61 -10.72 9.47
C TYR A 189 2.05 -9.87 8.33
N CYS A 190 2.68 -8.73 8.06
CA CYS A 190 2.36 -7.98 6.87
C CYS A 190 2.94 -8.66 5.65
N GLN A 191 2.30 -8.39 4.52
CA GLN A 191 2.58 -9.08 3.30
C GLN A 191 2.49 -8.17 2.08
N THR A 192 3.37 -8.44 1.13
CA THR A 192 3.38 -7.83 -0.19
C THR A 192 3.41 -8.94 -1.21
N ASP A 193 2.37 -9.04 -2.02
CA ASP A 193 2.25 -10.02 -3.07
C ASP A 193 2.77 -9.46 -4.40
N VAL A 194 3.36 -10.32 -5.21
CA VAL A 194 3.89 -9.95 -6.52
C VAL A 194 3.72 -11.09 -7.50
N GLN A 195 3.58 -10.78 -8.79
CA GLN A 195 3.66 -11.79 -9.84
C GLN A 195 5.04 -11.73 -10.51
N LEU A 196 5.69 -12.89 -10.66
CA LEU A 196 6.87 -13.00 -11.49
C LEU A 196 6.52 -12.77 -12.95
N PRO A 197 7.40 -12.15 -13.74
CA PRO A 197 7.16 -12.01 -15.16
C PRO A 197 6.95 -13.34 -15.88
N ALA A 198 5.96 -13.39 -16.76
CA ALA A 198 5.63 -14.60 -17.52
C ALA A 198 6.69 -14.94 -18.60
N ASP A 199 7.59 -14.00 -18.90
CA ASP A 199 8.65 -14.12 -19.90
C ASP A 199 10.03 -14.53 -19.32
N LEU A 200 10.09 -14.86 -18.03
CA LEU A 200 11.33 -15.34 -17.42
C LEU A 200 11.80 -16.68 -18.03
N PRO A 201 13.12 -16.93 -18.06
CA PRO A 201 13.66 -18.22 -18.47
C PRO A 201 13.23 -19.34 -17.51
N SER A 202 13.33 -20.58 -17.98
CA SER A 202 13.00 -21.79 -17.19
C SER A 202 13.94 -22.06 -16.01
N GLU A 203 15.13 -21.48 -16.07
CA GLU A 203 16.22 -21.70 -15.14
C GLU A 203 17.04 -20.43 -14.97
N GLY A 204 17.83 -20.38 -13.90
CA GLY A 204 18.63 -19.23 -13.52
C GLY A 204 18.13 -18.55 -12.24
N THR A 205 18.61 -17.35 -12.00
CA THR A 205 18.29 -16.57 -10.79
C THR A 205 17.60 -15.28 -11.18
N TYR A 206 16.50 -14.97 -10.49
CA TYR A 206 15.82 -13.70 -10.56
C TYR A 206 15.87 -13.02 -9.19
N THR A 207 16.19 -11.73 -9.14
CA THR A 207 16.29 -11.00 -7.87
C THR A 207 15.07 -10.11 -7.71
N LEU A 208 14.38 -10.27 -6.59
CA LEU A 208 13.35 -9.34 -6.12
C LEU A 208 13.99 -8.31 -5.18
N ILE A 209 13.56 -7.05 -5.32
CA ILE A 209 14.00 -5.94 -4.48
C ILE A 209 12.73 -5.31 -3.89
N TRP A 210 12.50 -5.58 -2.60
CA TRP A 210 11.43 -5.00 -1.81
C TRP A 210 11.93 -3.69 -1.21
N VAL A 211 11.21 -2.59 -1.42
CA VAL A 211 11.57 -1.24 -0.96
C VAL A 211 10.38 -0.59 -0.29
N TRP A 212 10.49 -0.27 0.98
CA TRP A 212 9.50 0.51 1.71
C TRP A 212 9.93 1.98 1.80
N ASP A 213 9.21 2.84 1.08
CA ASP A 213 9.38 4.30 1.13
C ASP A 213 8.49 4.87 2.24
N TRP A 214 9.13 5.21 3.37
CA TRP A 214 8.46 5.59 4.62
C TRP A 214 8.98 6.91 5.18
N PRO A 215 8.93 8.01 4.43
CA PRO A 215 9.50 9.26 4.88
C PRO A 215 8.76 9.80 6.10
N ARG A 216 9.49 10.47 6.99
CA ARG A 216 8.88 11.18 8.12
C ARG A 216 8.34 12.51 7.63
N ILE A 217 7.05 12.76 7.82
CA ILE A 217 6.46 14.05 7.49
C ILE A 217 6.84 15.03 8.60
N ILE A 218 7.41 16.17 8.21
CA ILE A 218 7.74 17.27 9.12
C ILE A 218 6.64 18.33 9.04
N ASP A 219 6.27 18.69 7.82
CA ASP A 219 5.15 19.58 7.49
C ASP A 219 4.66 19.32 6.05
N ASP A 220 3.70 20.12 5.58
CA ASP A 220 3.07 19.98 4.25
C ASP A 220 4.06 20.09 3.06
N SER A 221 5.25 20.67 3.29
CA SER A 221 6.27 20.92 2.28
C SER A 221 7.59 20.19 2.51
N HIS A 222 7.79 19.60 3.68
CA HIS A 222 9.03 18.95 4.06
C HIS A 222 8.83 17.53 4.61
N ASN A 223 9.67 16.62 4.14
CA ASN A 223 9.80 15.29 4.71
C ASN A 223 11.29 14.90 4.87
N VAL A 224 11.54 13.96 5.78
CA VAL A 224 12.87 13.35 5.96
C VAL A 224 12.82 11.96 5.34
N THR A 225 13.79 11.66 4.49
CA THR A 225 13.94 10.34 3.87
C THR A 225 14.16 9.28 4.94
N GLU A 226 13.38 8.21 4.84
CA GLU A 226 13.60 6.99 5.58
C GLU A 226 13.05 5.84 4.73
N ILE A 227 13.96 4.99 4.27
CA ILE A 227 13.67 3.89 3.34
C ILE A 227 14.29 2.63 3.92
N TYR A 228 13.58 1.52 3.79
CA TYR A 228 14.07 0.18 4.11
C TYR A 228 14.00 -0.68 2.86
N SER A 229 14.98 -1.56 2.69
CA SER A 229 14.94 -2.50 1.58
C SER A 229 15.41 -3.89 1.97
N THR A 230 14.93 -4.86 1.20
CA THR A 230 15.34 -6.26 1.30
C THR A 230 15.42 -6.84 -0.10
N CYS A 231 16.49 -7.58 -0.38
CA CYS A 231 16.64 -8.28 -1.65
C CYS A 231 16.50 -9.78 -1.42
N ALA A 232 15.87 -10.48 -2.35
CA ALA A 232 15.67 -11.91 -2.31
C ALA A 232 16.00 -12.53 -3.67
N GLN A 233 16.70 -13.67 -3.65
CA GLN A 233 16.90 -14.46 -4.86
C GLN A 233 15.74 -15.44 -5.01
N ILE A 234 15.33 -15.61 -6.27
CA ILE A 234 14.41 -16.62 -6.72
C ILE A 234 15.18 -17.55 -7.64
N ASN A 235 15.24 -18.82 -7.27
CA ASN A 235 15.77 -19.88 -8.12
C ASN A 235 14.67 -20.31 -9.09
N LEU A 236 14.86 -19.96 -10.36
CA LEU A 236 13.90 -20.29 -11.39
C LEU A 236 13.92 -21.80 -11.66
N SER A 237 12.77 -22.44 -11.50
CA SER A 237 12.59 -23.87 -11.71
C SER A 237 11.25 -24.12 -12.37
N GLY A 238 11.25 -24.44 -13.66
CA GLY A 238 10.03 -24.79 -14.38
C GLY A 238 10.33 -25.28 -15.80
N SER A 239 9.56 -26.22 -16.32
CA SER A 239 9.77 -26.78 -17.66
C SER A 239 9.66 -25.68 -18.71
N GLY A 240 10.80 -25.27 -19.28
CA GLY A 240 10.84 -24.29 -20.35
C GLY A 240 9.99 -24.74 -21.51
N LYS A 241 8.87 -24.07 -21.72
CA LYS A 241 8.37 -23.77 -23.05
C LYS A 241 7.66 -22.42 -23.05
N SER A 242 8.30 -21.49 -23.72
CA SER A 242 7.63 -20.51 -24.56
C SER A 242 6.61 -21.25 -25.45
N GLN A 243 5.40 -21.43 -24.94
CA GLN A 243 4.23 -21.95 -25.66
C GLN A 243 3.11 -20.95 -25.39
N GLY A 244 3.15 -19.87 -26.16
CA GLY A 244 2.13 -18.82 -26.30
C GLY A 244 1.35 -18.51 -25.04
N VAL A 245 1.77 -17.47 -24.29
CA VAL A 245 1.02 -16.74 -23.25
C VAL A 245 -0.29 -17.42 -22.87
N LYS A 246 -0.21 -18.59 -22.23
CA LYS A 246 -1.38 -19.15 -21.58
C LYS A 246 -1.51 -18.31 -20.33
N ALA A 247 -2.56 -17.49 -20.30
CA ALA A 247 -2.96 -16.74 -19.12
C ALA A 247 -2.75 -17.65 -17.89
N VAL A 248 -1.91 -17.18 -16.96
CA VAL A 248 -1.74 -17.84 -15.67
C VAL A 248 -3.16 -17.99 -15.11
N PRO A 249 -3.58 -19.20 -14.70
CA PRO A 249 -4.95 -19.40 -14.24
C PRO A 249 -5.24 -18.40 -13.13
N SER A 250 -6.34 -17.65 -13.26
CA SER A 250 -6.81 -16.71 -12.26
C SER A 250 -6.85 -17.41 -10.90
N ILE A 251 -6.19 -16.82 -9.90
CA ILE A 251 -6.19 -17.35 -8.53
C ILE A 251 -7.62 -17.31 -8.00
N LYS A 252 -8.10 -18.46 -7.53
CA LYS A 252 -9.45 -18.62 -6.98
C LYS A 252 -9.36 -18.69 -5.48
N PHE A 253 -9.42 -17.53 -4.84
CA PHE A 253 -9.46 -17.44 -3.38
C PHE A 253 -10.66 -18.20 -2.82
N GLY A 254 -10.39 -19.19 -1.98
CA GLY A 254 -11.42 -19.88 -1.22
C GLY A 254 -11.91 -19.03 -0.04
N ASN A 255 -13.16 -19.23 0.37
CA ASN A 255 -13.76 -18.52 1.51
C ASN A 255 -13.13 -18.89 2.88
N ASN A 256 -12.33 -19.96 2.93
CA ASN A 256 -11.77 -20.53 4.17
C ASN A 256 -10.24 -20.60 4.13
N GLU A 257 -9.58 -19.82 3.26
CA GLU A 257 -8.13 -19.80 3.24
C GLU A 257 -7.61 -19.27 4.58
N ASN A 258 -6.59 -19.94 5.13
CA ASN A 258 -5.97 -19.48 6.35
C ASN A 258 -5.23 -18.17 6.05
N VAL A 259 -5.73 -17.06 6.60
CA VAL A 259 -5.18 -15.71 6.37
C VAL A 259 -3.71 -15.58 6.74
N ALA A 260 -3.19 -16.42 7.65
CA ALA A 260 -1.78 -16.45 8.00
C ALA A 260 -0.89 -17.19 6.98
N SER A 261 -1.48 -17.90 6.03
CA SER A 261 -0.79 -18.72 5.03
C SER A 261 -1.43 -18.63 3.64
N ALA A 262 -1.85 -17.43 3.25
CA ALA A 262 -2.50 -17.20 1.96
C ALA A 262 -2.13 -15.82 1.38
N GLY A 263 -2.22 -15.71 0.06
CA GLY A 263 -2.17 -14.45 -0.68
C GLY A 263 -3.29 -13.49 -0.26
N ILE A 264 -3.05 -12.20 -0.50
CA ILE A 264 -4.03 -11.13 -0.36
C ILE A 264 -4.72 -10.93 -1.71
N SER A 265 -5.99 -11.30 -1.77
CA SER A 265 -6.77 -11.24 -3.01
C SER A 265 -6.70 -9.88 -3.71
N SER A 266 -6.80 -8.77 -2.96
CA SER A 266 -6.70 -7.43 -3.54
C SER A 266 -5.33 -7.14 -4.16
N GLN A 267 -4.23 -7.64 -3.59
CA GLN A 267 -2.88 -7.43 -4.13
C GLN A 267 -2.62 -8.30 -5.36
N VAL A 268 -3.09 -9.55 -5.35
CA VAL A 268 -3.02 -10.46 -6.51
C VAL A 268 -3.81 -9.91 -7.71
N HIS A 269 -4.97 -9.30 -7.47
CA HIS A 269 -5.81 -8.71 -8.52
C HIS A 269 -5.37 -7.31 -8.94
N ASN A 270 -4.64 -6.59 -8.10
CA ASN A 270 -4.16 -5.24 -8.38
C ASN A 270 -2.71 -5.08 -7.92
N LEU A 271 -1.77 -5.53 -8.75
CA LEU A 271 -0.35 -5.49 -8.44
C LEU A 271 0.20 -4.06 -8.26
N ILE A 272 -0.40 -3.06 -8.91
CA ILE A 272 0.07 -1.67 -8.84
C ILE A 272 -1.02 -0.82 -8.20
N GLU A 273 -1.08 -0.80 -6.86
CA GLU A 273 -2.14 -0.08 -6.14
C GLU A 273 -1.79 1.40 -5.89
N ALA A 274 -0.51 1.77 -5.93
CA ALA A 274 -0.06 3.15 -5.76
C ALA A 274 1.18 3.47 -6.61
N THR A 275 1.18 4.60 -7.32
CA THR A 275 2.35 5.04 -8.12
C THR A 275 3.14 6.16 -7.45
N ALA A 276 2.64 6.72 -6.36
CA ALA A 276 3.27 7.78 -5.60
C ALA A 276 2.86 7.69 -4.13
N LEU A 277 3.62 8.34 -3.27
CA LEU A 277 3.18 8.62 -1.92
C LEU A 277 2.00 9.60 -1.94
N GLY A 278 1.13 9.46 -0.95
CA GLY A 278 0.11 10.43 -0.64
C GLY A 278 0.64 11.83 -0.30
N ILE A 279 -0.26 12.82 -0.24
CA ILE A 279 0.08 14.17 0.23
C ILE A 279 -0.19 14.25 1.72
N GLY A 280 0.86 14.43 2.52
CA GLY A 280 0.75 14.27 3.97
C GLY A 280 0.28 12.86 4.30
N THR A 281 -0.77 12.74 5.11
CA THR A 281 -1.43 11.47 5.47
C THR A 281 -2.54 11.05 4.51
N ASN A 282 -2.87 11.86 3.50
CA ASN A 282 -3.97 11.58 2.57
C ASN A 282 -3.57 10.51 1.55
N SER A 283 -4.52 9.69 1.12
CA SER A 283 -4.30 8.66 0.08
C SER A 283 -3.70 9.27 -1.20
N PRO A 284 -2.77 8.57 -1.89
CA PRO A 284 -2.37 8.96 -3.23
C PRO A 284 -3.54 8.87 -4.22
N PRO A 285 -3.48 9.61 -5.34
CA PRO A 285 -4.44 9.45 -6.43
C PRO A 285 -4.35 8.05 -7.03
N ALA A 286 -5.46 7.57 -7.58
CA ALA A 286 -5.48 6.30 -8.31
C ALA A 286 -4.45 6.31 -9.45
N PRO A 287 -3.72 5.21 -9.69
CA PRO A 287 -2.81 5.13 -10.82
C PRO A 287 -3.52 5.40 -12.15
N THR A 288 -3.03 6.37 -12.93
CA THR A 288 -3.52 6.67 -14.28
C THR A 288 -2.45 6.36 -15.32
N GLY A 289 -2.82 5.70 -16.42
CA GLY A 289 -1.94 5.58 -17.60
C GLY A 289 -0.85 4.50 -17.54
N LEU A 290 -0.97 3.54 -16.62
CA LEU A 290 -0.23 2.29 -16.70
C LEU A 290 -0.93 1.42 -17.76
N GLY A 291 -0.47 1.48 -19.01
CA GLY A 291 -1.04 0.67 -20.09
C GLY A 291 -1.19 -0.79 -19.67
N ASP A 292 -2.30 -1.43 -20.08
CA ASP A 292 -2.78 -2.76 -19.67
C ASP A 292 -1.66 -3.69 -19.17
N ILE A 293 -1.45 -3.69 -17.85
CA ILE A 293 -0.80 -4.81 -17.17
C ILE A 293 -1.91 -5.84 -16.97
N THR A 294 -2.26 -6.50 -18.07
CA THR A 294 -3.27 -7.56 -18.23
C THR A 294 -4.07 -7.93 -16.98
N SER A 295 -5.09 -7.15 -16.68
CA SER A 295 -6.26 -7.62 -15.93
C SER A 295 -7.16 -8.32 -16.94
N SER A 296 -7.17 -9.66 -16.95
CA SER A 296 -8.13 -10.41 -17.76
C SER A 296 -9.53 -10.19 -17.20
N SER A 297 -10.27 -9.21 -17.73
CA SER A 297 -11.72 -9.19 -17.61
C SER A 297 -12.26 -10.46 -18.26
N ASP A 298 -13.00 -11.26 -17.49
CA ASP A 298 -13.72 -12.44 -17.97
C ASP A 298 -14.51 -12.12 -19.26
N PRO A 299 -14.48 -12.98 -20.29
CA PRO A 299 -15.42 -12.86 -21.38
C PRO A 299 -16.80 -13.28 -20.86
N THR A 300 -17.71 -12.30 -20.73
CA THR A 300 -19.14 -12.56 -20.56
C THR A 300 -19.58 -13.60 -21.57
N ALA A 301 -20.10 -14.71 -21.06
CA ALA A 301 -20.58 -15.84 -21.84
C ALA A 301 -21.55 -15.37 -22.95
N SER A 302 -21.09 -15.51 -24.20
CA SER A 302 -21.91 -15.39 -25.38
C SER A 302 -23.02 -16.44 -25.33
N SER A 303 -24.26 -15.99 -25.31
CA SER A 303 -25.44 -16.85 -25.38
C SER A 303 -25.53 -17.50 -26.77
N THR A 304 -25.86 -18.78 -26.75
CA THR A 304 -25.90 -19.73 -27.86
C THR A 304 -26.86 -19.30 -28.98
N PRO A 305 -26.54 -19.53 -30.27
CA PRO A 305 -27.48 -19.31 -31.37
C PRO A 305 -28.29 -20.58 -31.69
N SER A 306 -29.57 -20.42 -32.02
CA SER A 306 -30.37 -21.44 -32.72
C SER A 306 -31.66 -20.82 -33.30
N PRO A 307 -32.27 -21.41 -34.34
CA PRO A 307 -31.80 -21.38 -35.71
C PRO A 307 -32.80 -20.66 -36.66
N ALA A 308 -32.37 -20.54 -37.91
CA ALA A 308 -33.00 -19.84 -39.02
C ALA A 308 -34.49 -20.13 -39.25
N SER A 309 -35.22 -19.12 -39.74
CA SER A 309 -36.32 -19.27 -40.71
C SER A 309 -36.48 -17.99 -41.54
N SER A 310 -36.65 -18.23 -42.83
CA SER A 310 -36.76 -17.34 -43.99
C SER A 310 -38.03 -16.48 -44.04
N SER A 311 -37.95 -15.28 -44.64
CA SER A 311 -38.64 -14.96 -45.91
C SER A 311 -38.53 -13.48 -46.31
N THR A 312 -38.59 -13.29 -47.63
CA THR A 312 -38.43 -12.15 -48.54
C THR A 312 -39.42 -10.97 -48.46
N ASN A 313 -38.90 -9.81 -48.91
CA ASN A 313 -39.47 -8.74 -49.77
C ASN A 313 -40.52 -7.72 -49.30
N ASP A 314 -40.30 -6.53 -49.88
CA ASP A 314 -41.15 -5.37 -50.19
C ASP A 314 -41.49 -4.32 -49.12
N GLY A 315 -41.07 -3.08 -49.44
CA GLY A 315 -42.04 -2.07 -49.86
C GLY A 315 -42.69 -1.18 -48.80
N ASP A 316 -42.27 0.08 -48.82
CA ASP A 316 -43.08 1.27 -48.59
C ASP A 316 -43.18 1.89 -47.18
N SER A 317 -43.18 3.22 -47.26
CA SER A 317 -43.31 4.31 -46.30
C SER A 317 -44.08 4.06 -44.99
N ASN A 318 -43.45 4.41 -43.88
CA ASN A 318 -44.00 5.43 -42.98
C ASN A 318 -43.00 5.87 -41.89
N SER A 319 -42.92 7.18 -41.72
CA SER A 319 -42.34 7.88 -40.58
C SER A 319 -42.76 7.22 -39.26
N ARG A 320 -41.80 6.65 -38.52
CA ARG A 320 -41.98 6.25 -37.12
C ARG A 320 -40.82 6.79 -36.30
N ILE A 321 -41.12 7.84 -35.54
CA ILE A 321 -40.23 8.35 -34.50
C ILE A 321 -39.92 7.19 -33.55
N LYS A 322 -38.65 6.78 -33.46
CA LYS A 322 -38.17 5.88 -32.42
C LYS A 322 -37.85 6.72 -31.19
N THR A 323 -38.68 6.61 -30.16
CA THR A 323 -38.33 7.10 -28.81
C THR A 323 -37.25 6.18 -28.25
N VAL A 324 -36.04 6.72 -28.08
CA VAL A 324 -34.96 6.07 -27.35
C VAL A 324 -35.09 6.49 -25.89
N THR A 325 -35.40 5.55 -25.01
CA THR A 325 -35.30 5.78 -23.57
C THR A 325 -33.85 5.61 -23.17
N VAL A 326 -33.14 6.73 -22.99
CA VAL A 326 -31.83 6.74 -22.35
C VAL A 326 -32.07 6.64 -20.86
N THR A 327 -31.72 5.51 -20.27
CA THR A 327 -31.61 5.41 -18.81
C THR A 327 -30.25 6.02 -18.46
N ALA A 328 -30.25 7.28 -18.03
CA ALA A 328 -29.05 7.88 -17.44
C ALA A 328 -28.82 7.25 -16.06
N GLU A 329 -27.57 6.93 -15.74
CA GLU A 329 -27.17 6.56 -14.38
C GLU A 329 -27.54 7.70 -13.40
N PRO A 330 -27.94 7.39 -12.16
CA PRO A 330 -28.38 8.40 -11.21
C PRO A 330 -27.28 9.44 -10.98
N ALA A 331 -27.54 10.68 -11.41
CA ALA A 331 -26.70 11.82 -11.08
C ALA A 331 -27.00 12.27 -9.65
N THR A 332 -26.01 12.18 -8.77
CA THR A 332 -26.07 12.76 -7.44
C THR A 332 -26.09 14.29 -7.57
N VAL A 333 -27.25 14.91 -7.31
CA VAL A 333 -27.36 16.36 -7.20
C VAL A 333 -26.97 16.76 -5.78
N THR A 334 -25.81 17.41 -5.63
CA THR A 334 -25.41 17.99 -4.35
C THR A 334 -26.06 19.38 -4.22
N GLU A 335 -27.07 19.48 -3.37
CA GLU A 335 -27.66 20.76 -2.98
C GLU A 335 -26.87 21.33 -1.79
N PHE A 336 -26.30 22.53 -1.96
CA PHE A 336 -25.61 23.23 -0.88
C PHE A 336 -26.56 24.26 -0.25
N SER A 337 -26.91 24.04 1.02
CA SER A 337 -27.58 25.05 1.83
C SER A 337 -26.54 25.83 2.63
N THR A 338 -26.27 27.07 2.23
CA THR A 338 -25.36 27.95 2.95
C THR A 338 -26.13 28.67 4.06
N VAL A 339 -25.88 28.30 5.32
CA VAL A 339 -26.35 29.07 6.47
C VAL A 339 -25.31 30.15 6.78
N THR A 340 -25.61 31.39 6.40
CA THR A 340 -24.81 32.55 6.79
C THR A 340 -25.06 32.86 8.25
N VAL A 341 -24.13 32.48 9.14
CA VAL A 341 -24.09 33.01 10.51
C VAL A 341 -23.40 34.37 10.45
N GLY A 342 -24.19 35.43 10.61
CA GLY A 342 -23.69 36.80 10.64
C GLY A 342 -22.71 37.01 11.80
N GLY A 343 -21.46 37.32 11.47
CA GLY A 343 -20.49 37.82 12.43
C GLY A 343 -20.82 39.26 12.80
N GLY A 344 -21.20 39.47 14.05
CA GLY A 344 -21.29 40.79 14.66
C GLY A 344 -20.18 40.95 15.69
N THR A 345 -19.14 41.72 15.35
CA THR A 345 -18.25 42.34 16.34
C THR A 345 -18.91 43.60 16.88
N SER A 346 -18.98 43.76 18.21
CA SER A 346 -18.75 45.01 18.93
C SER A 346 -18.81 44.80 20.46
N GLU A 347 -17.91 45.49 21.16
CA GLU A 347 -17.69 45.57 22.60
C GLU A 347 -18.87 46.16 23.40
N GLY A 348 -18.93 45.89 24.71
CA GLY A 348 -19.51 46.81 25.69
C GLY A 348 -20.61 46.29 26.64
N ASP A 349 -20.18 45.79 27.80
CA ASP A 349 -20.69 46.01 29.18
C ASP A 349 -22.17 45.83 29.62
N ALA A 350 -22.28 45.24 30.83
CA ALA A 350 -23.27 45.36 31.90
C ALA A 350 -24.79 45.04 31.72
N THR A 351 -25.20 43.98 32.44
CA THR A 351 -26.48 43.76 33.20
C THR A 351 -27.85 43.90 32.50
N SER A 352 -28.63 42.80 32.48
CA SER A 352 -29.96 42.63 33.11
C SER A 352 -30.79 41.49 32.48
N GLN A 353 -31.27 40.57 33.32
CA GLN A 353 -32.41 39.64 33.10
C GLN A 353 -33.75 40.44 33.04
N PRO A 354 -34.96 39.85 32.79
CA PRO A 354 -35.29 38.48 32.38
C PRO A 354 -36.42 38.33 31.31
N SER A 355 -36.69 37.05 31.00
CA SER A 355 -37.98 36.42 30.64
C SER A 355 -38.42 36.38 29.17
N THR A 356 -38.52 35.16 28.61
CA THR A 356 -39.80 34.53 28.25
C THR A 356 -39.62 33.08 27.80
N SER A 357 -40.60 32.27 28.18
CA SER A 357 -40.68 30.82 28.03
C SER A 357 -41.00 30.37 26.60
N ALA A 358 -40.46 29.23 26.18
CA ALA A 358 -41.10 28.38 25.17
C ALA A 358 -40.89 26.90 25.51
N THR A 359 -41.99 26.28 25.89
CA THR A 359 -42.18 24.85 26.13
C THR A 359 -42.10 24.08 24.81
N THR A 360 -41.37 22.97 24.76
CA THR A 360 -41.65 21.91 23.76
C THR A 360 -41.45 20.53 24.39
N THR A 361 -42.46 19.72 24.12
CA THR A 361 -42.85 18.46 24.74
C THR A 361 -41.88 17.31 24.44
N ALA A 362 -41.52 16.56 25.48
CA ALA A 362 -40.86 15.27 25.36
C ALA A 362 -41.86 14.18 24.93
N VAL A 363 -41.54 13.44 23.87
CA VAL A 363 -42.18 12.15 23.55
C VAL A 363 -41.11 11.08 23.73
N THR A 364 -41.35 10.19 24.69
CA THR A 364 -40.53 9.01 24.97
C THR A 364 -40.97 7.88 24.04
N THR A 365 -40.10 7.47 23.12
CA THR A 365 -40.17 6.16 22.48
C THR A 365 -38.92 5.37 22.83
N LYS A 366 -39.16 4.16 23.31
CA LYS A 366 -38.19 3.19 23.83
C LYS A 366 -37.73 2.34 22.65
N GLU A 367 -36.50 2.52 22.20
CA GLU A 367 -35.86 1.63 21.21
C GLU A 367 -34.63 0.94 21.79
N THR A 368 -34.55 -0.34 21.46
CA THR A 368 -33.55 -1.33 21.81
C THR A 368 -32.18 -0.93 21.27
N ALA A 369 -31.18 -0.82 22.16
CA ALA A 369 -29.82 -0.47 21.79
C ALA A 369 -29.17 -1.55 20.90
N THR A 370 -28.97 -1.22 19.63
CA THR A 370 -27.99 -1.87 18.76
C THR A 370 -26.80 -0.93 18.68
N SER A 371 -25.60 -1.45 18.89
CA SER A 371 -24.34 -0.69 18.96
C SER A 371 -24.13 0.18 17.70
N PRO A 372 -23.74 1.46 17.82
CA PRO A 372 -23.44 2.26 16.65
C PRO A 372 -22.08 1.85 16.08
N GLU A 373 -22.04 1.52 14.78
CA GLU A 373 -20.83 1.60 13.98
C GLU A 373 -20.30 3.04 14.05
N VAL A 374 -19.06 3.20 14.50
CA VAL A 374 -18.39 4.50 14.48
C VAL A 374 -17.95 4.74 13.03
N LEU A 375 -18.74 5.52 12.30
CA LEU A 375 -18.31 6.16 11.06
C LEU A 375 -17.26 7.22 11.39
N PHE A 376 -16.08 7.10 10.80
CA PHE A 376 -15.03 8.12 10.86
C PHE A 376 -15.54 9.45 10.28
N PRO A 377 -15.21 10.62 10.88
CA PRO A 377 -15.58 11.91 10.31
C PRO A 377 -14.79 12.19 9.03
N THR A 378 -15.44 12.08 7.88
CA THR A 378 -14.97 12.65 6.60
C THR A 378 -15.34 14.13 6.54
N SER A 379 -14.60 14.99 7.24
CA SER A 379 -14.67 16.44 7.01
C SER A 379 -13.47 16.90 6.19
N PHE A 380 -13.69 17.15 4.90
CA PHE A 380 -12.73 17.73 3.97
C PHE A 380 -12.79 19.26 4.06
N VAL A 381 -11.63 19.91 4.14
CA VAL A 381 -11.46 21.31 3.74
C VAL A 381 -10.60 21.31 2.48
N PRO A 382 -11.09 21.77 1.33
CA PRO A 382 -10.27 21.85 0.13
C PRO A 382 -9.29 23.01 0.25
N VAL A 383 -7.99 22.71 0.36
CA VAL A 383 -6.94 23.73 0.22
C VAL A 383 -6.75 24.01 -1.28
N THR A 384 -7.29 25.13 -1.73
CA THR A 384 -7.11 25.67 -3.08
C THR A 384 -5.73 26.31 -3.21
N SER A 385 -4.69 25.53 -3.51
CA SER A 385 -3.43 26.00 -4.13
C SER A 385 -2.51 24.82 -4.49
N VAL A 386 -2.67 24.27 -5.71
CA VAL A 386 -1.96 23.06 -6.19
C VAL A 386 -0.72 23.41 -7.03
N HIS A 387 -0.11 24.59 -6.86
CA HIS A 387 1.00 25.02 -7.73
C HIS A 387 2.42 24.64 -7.23
N GLY A 388 2.59 24.24 -5.96
CA GLY A 388 3.91 23.91 -5.40
C GLY A 388 4.31 22.43 -5.48
N PHE A 389 3.34 21.51 -5.47
CA PHE A 389 3.60 20.08 -5.21
C PHE A 389 4.15 19.31 -6.43
N LEU A 390 3.88 19.78 -7.65
CA LEU A 390 4.28 19.07 -8.87
C LEU A 390 5.77 19.23 -9.20
N LYS A 391 6.47 20.27 -8.72
CA LYS A 391 7.85 20.52 -9.15
C LYS A 391 8.93 19.75 -8.40
N ALA A 392 8.72 19.39 -7.13
CA ALA A 392 9.80 18.83 -6.30
C ALA A 392 10.08 17.33 -6.56
N ARG A 393 9.05 16.53 -6.90
CA ARG A 393 9.22 15.11 -7.27
C ARG A 393 9.12 14.84 -8.77
N ALA A 394 8.33 15.59 -9.57
CA ALA A 394 8.30 15.36 -11.02
C ALA A 394 9.65 15.68 -11.70
N ALA A 395 10.45 16.59 -11.13
CA ALA A 395 11.82 16.85 -11.59
C ALA A 395 12.79 15.68 -11.32
N ARG A 396 12.45 14.73 -10.43
CA ARG A 396 13.19 13.48 -10.23
C ARG A 396 12.65 12.32 -11.07
N VAL A 397 11.38 12.38 -11.49
CA VAL A 397 10.68 11.32 -12.24
C VAL A 397 11.05 11.33 -13.74
N THR A 398 11.57 12.43 -14.29
CA THR A 398 12.11 12.43 -15.66
C THR A 398 13.63 12.29 -15.63
N GLY A 399 14.13 11.06 -15.81
CA GLY A 399 15.56 10.74 -16.03
C GLY A 399 16.20 11.41 -17.26
N GLN A 400 15.51 12.36 -17.88
CA GLN A 400 15.94 13.15 -19.03
C GLN A 400 16.61 14.48 -18.60
N ALA A 401 16.26 15.05 -17.44
CA ALA A 401 16.75 16.37 -17.02
C ALA A 401 18.23 16.40 -16.58
N ARG A 402 18.82 15.27 -16.17
CA ARG A 402 20.24 15.20 -15.77
C ARG A 402 21.22 15.17 -16.94
N ARG A 403 20.79 14.87 -18.17
CA ARG A 403 21.70 14.84 -19.34
C ARG A 403 21.91 16.21 -19.99
N GLU A 404 21.02 17.18 -19.78
CA GLU A 404 21.17 18.51 -20.37
C GLU A 404 22.07 19.43 -19.53
N TYR A 405 22.15 19.23 -18.21
CA TYR A 405 23.00 20.05 -17.33
C TYR A 405 24.51 19.82 -17.53
N ALA A 406 24.90 18.66 -18.07
CA ALA A 406 26.30 18.33 -18.35
C ALA A 406 26.82 18.90 -19.69
N ARG A 407 25.97 19.56 -20.50
CA ARG A 407 26.36 20.06 -21.84
C ARG A 407 26.61 21.57 -21.94
N HIS A 408 26.28 22.36 -20.92
CA HIS A 408 26.58 23.80 -20.92
C HIS A 408 26.98 24.28 -19.52
N PRO A 409 28.28 24.31 -19.18
CA PRO A 409 28.77 25.11 -18.09
C PRO A 409 28.77 26.58 -18.53
N TYR A 410 28.05 27.42 -17.78
CA TYR A 410 28.39 28.84 -17.67
C TYR A 410 29.18 29.04 -16.38
#